data_AF-A0A7J4YR73-F1
#
_entry.id   AF-A0A7J4YR73-F1
#
_cell.length_a   1.000
_cell.length_b   1.000
_cell.length_c   1.000
_cell.angle_alpha   90.00
_cell.angle_beta   90.00
_cell.angle_gamma   90.00
#
_symmetry.space_group_name_H-M   'P 1'
#
loop_
_entity.id
_entity.type
_entity.pdbx_description
1 polymer ?
#
loop_
_entity_poly.entity_id
_entity_poly.type
_entity_poly.pdbx_seq_one_letter_code
_entity_poly.pdbx_strand_id
1 'polypeptide(L)'
;MKKSLFLLGVTAAVLSGCSNQEVMDVADYANQPIKFSTFVDKTTRSGDVAQATFQKFWVFAQNKAVSSAEWADAFTNVQVNKIGDNNWQPINTYYWEQNKEFRFAGYANGESQLDNTVVSYDAGSTNDNSTSGLLTFKEYSTDGKNDLVAAMGNENNYTWDGSTGDAPAVGMTFRHMLSKLTFTFKTKMANTYTVAVSSLRIEKATTKSTGTYHKDNNGTIKWNSDGLLNYTGTYTFENIPNVTADAANEQGYFSQMCAPLYVIPQSCGTLKVNFTATVKNDAQETVGQQDFVATLSYSPSETETNLQKDTWTAGYYYNYTAELKLEDINTDPNAKPIKFDVTVDDWKLTTPGDDLTLK
;
A
#
# COMPACT_ATOMS: atom_id res chain seq x y z
N MET A 1 -38.09 -44.70 -64.43
CA MET A 1 -38.84 -45.99 -64.33
C MET A 1 -38.44 -46.57 -62.97
N LYS A 2 -39.24 -46.49 -61.88
CA LYS A 2 -40.47 -47.23 -61.53
C LYS A 2 -40.35 -48.77 -61.59
N LYS A 3 -40.79 -49.41 -60.49
CA LYS A 3 -40.84 -50.86 -60.08
C LYS A 3 -39.70 -51.23 -59.11
N SER A 4 -39.91 -51.88 -57.97
CA SER A 4 -41.10 -52.48 -57.28
C SER A 4 -40.74 -52.64 -55.78
N LEU A 5 -41.54 -52.27 -54.76
CA LEU A 5 -42.58 -53.09 -54.05
C LEU A 5 -42.12 -54.54 -53.75
N PHE A 6 -42.38 -55.21 -52.61
CA PHE A 6 -43.28 -55.04 -51.43
C PHE A 6 -42.87 -56.11 -50.35
N LEU A 7 -43.33 -56.19 -49.09
CA LEU A 7 -44.08 -55.35 -48.11
C LEU A 7 -44.15 -56.07 -46.73
N LEU A 8 -44.26 -55.33 -45.61
CA LEU A 8 -44.95 -55.60 -44.30
C LEU A 8 -44.12 -55.18 -43.07
N GLY A 9 -44.73 -55.19 -41.86
CA GLY A 9 -43.99 -54.97 -40.59
C GLY A 9 -44.70 -54.36 -39.36
N VAL A 10 -46.04 -54.28 -39.30
CA VAL A 10 -46.85 -54.17 -38.05
C VAL A 10 -46.57 -53.00 -37.07
N THR A 11 -47.37 -51.94 -37.25
CA THR A 11 -48.06 -51.08 -36.24
C THR A 11 -47.43 -50.58 -34.92
N ALA A 12 -47.65 -49.26 -34.74
CA ALA A 12 -48.08 -48.57 -33.52
C ALA A 12 -47.06 -48.25 -32.40
N ALA A 13 -47.06 -46.98 -32.02
CA ALA A 13 -46.26 -46.44 -30.92
C ALA A 13 -46.96 -46.61 -29.56
N VAL A 14 -46.16 -46.75 -28.50
CA VAL A 14 -46.57 -46.44 -27.13
C VAL A 14 -45.55 -45.46 -26.54
N LEU A 15 -45.99 -44.23 -26.28
CA LEU A 15 -45.27 -43.28 -25.45
C LEU A 15 -45.67 -43.52 -23.99
N SER A 16 -44.81 -44.16 -23.20
CA SER A 16 -44.92 -44.16 -21.74
C SER A 16 -43.65 -44.65 -21.06
N GLY A 17 -43.11 -43.84 -20.15
CA GLY A 17 -42.50 -44.38 -18.93
C GLY A 17 -40.99 -44.24 -18.77
N CYS A 18 -40.62 -43.23 -17.98
CA CYS A 18 -39.65 -43.32 -16.89
C CYS A 18 -38.14 -43.35 -17.20
N SER A 19 -37.53 -42.17 -16.97
CA SER A 19 -36.27 -41.98 -16.26
C SER A 19 -35.05 -42.80 -16.71
N ASN A 20 -34.20 -42.15 -17.50
CA ASN A 20 -32.79 -42.18 -17.16
C ASN A 20 -32.65 -41.51 -15.78
N GLN A 21 -32.44 -42.32 -14.73
CA GLN A 21 -31.65 -41.85 -13.61
C GLN A 21 -30.23 -41.66 -14.15
N GLU A 22 -29.92 -40.45 -14.58
CA GLU A 22 -28.53 -40.02 -14.52
C GLU A 22 -28.16 -40.02 -13.04
N VAL A 23 -27.42 -41.06 -12.65
CA VAL A 23 -26.71 -41.09 -11.38
C VAL A 23 -25.64 -40.02 -11.50
N MET A 24 -25.99 -38.79 -11.11
CA MET A 24 -24.98 -37.77 -10.84
C MET A 24 -24.11 -38.31 -9.72
N ASP A 25 -22.83 -38.52 -10.03
CA ASP A 25 -21.89 -39.13 -9.10
C ASP A 25 -21.75 -38.19 -7.88
N VAL A 26 -22.06 -38.72 -6.70
CA VAL A 26 -22.03 -37.95 -5.43
C VAL A 26 -20.60 -37.47 -5.10
N ALA A 27 -19.59 -37.99 -5.80
CA ALA A 27 -18.19 -37.63 -5.69
C ALA A 27 -17.86 -36.18 -6.09
N ASP A 28 -18.50 -35.60 -7.12
CA ASP A 28 -18.10 -34.28 -7.67
C ASP A 28 -18.45 -33.10 -6.74
N TYR A 29 -19.39 -33.29 -5.80
CA TYR A 29 -19.77 -32.26 -4.81
C TYR A 29 -18.95 -32.31 -3.52
N ALA A 30 -18.30 -33.45 -3.24
CA ALA A 30 -17.59 -33.68 -1.99
C ALA A 30 -16.26 -32.92 -1.86
N ASN A 31 -15.67 -32.49 -2.99
CA ASN A 31 -14.34 -31.87 -3.03
C ASN A 31 -14.30 -30.69 -4.01
N GLN A 32 -14.82 -29.53 -3.62
CA GLN A 32 -14.66 -28.30 -4.40
C GLN A 32 -13.39 -27.54 -4.01
N PRO A 33 -12.65 -26.95 -4.96
CA PRO A 33 -11.41 -26.22 -4.66
C PRO A 33 -11.70 -24.89 -3.96
N ILE A 34 -10.81 -24.48 -3.05
CA ILE A 34 -10.90 -23.17 -2.37
C ILE A 34 -10.60 -22.05 -3.37
N LYS A 35 -11.57 -21.14 -3.57
CA LYS A 35 -11.50 -19.94 -4.42
C LYS A 35 -11.33 -18.69 -3.55
N PHE A 36 -10.59 -17.69 -4.01
CA PHE A 36 -10.37 -16.43 -3.27
C PHE A 36 -10.97 -15.22 -4.00
N SER A 37 -11.39 -14.20 -3.24
CA SER A 37 -11.67 -12.86 -3.75
C SER A 37 -11.01 -11.81 -2.84
N THR A 38 -10.54 -10.71 -3.42
CA THR A 38 -9.69 -9.73 -2.71
C THR A 38 -10.23 -8.32 -2.85
N PHE A 39 -10.19 -7.58 -1.75
CA PHE A 39 -10.27 -6.11 -1.76
C PHE A 39 -9.00 -5.54 -1.11
N VAL A 40 -8.55 -4.37 -1.58
CA VAL A 40 -7.49 -3.58 -0.94
C VAL A 40 -8.13 -2.26 -0.54
N ASP A 41 -7.96 -1.84 0.71
CA ASP A 41 -8.57 -0.59 1.18
C ASP A 41 -8.01 0.64 0.44
N LYS A 42 -8.75 1.75 0.45
CA LYS A 42 -8.55 2.87 -0.49
C LYS A 42 -7.15 3.50 -0.42
N THR A 43 -6.37 3.36 -1.49
CA THR A 43 -5.17 4.16 -1.74
C THR A 43 -5.50 5.42 -2.54
N THR A 44 -4.65 6.45 -2.45
CA THR A 44 -4.89 7.76 -3.10
C THR A 44 -3.77 8.20 -4.04
N ARG A 45 -2.68 7.43 -4.18
CA ARG A 45 -1.47 7.84 -4.93
C ARG A 45 -0.82 6.66 -5.66
N SER A 46 0.00 6.99 -6.65
CA SER A 46 0.78 6.03 -7.44
C SER A 46 1.84 5.31 -6.59
N GLY A 47 2.06 4.02 -6.88
CA GLY A 47 3.09 3.18 -6.24
C GLY A 47 2.62 2.36 -5.04
N ASP A 48 1.43 2.63 -4.49
CA ASP A 48 0.82 1.81 -3.43
C ASP A 48 0.32 0.48 -3.98
N VAL A 49 0.24 -0.55 -3.13
CA VAL A 49 -0.58 -1.74 -3.45
C VAL A 49 -2.03 -1.29 -3.57
N ALA A 50 -2.58 -1.35 -4.78
CA ALA A 50 -3.96 -1.01 -5.09
C ALA A 50 -4.61 -2.20 -5.82
N GLN A 51 -5.93 -2.30 -5.81
CA GLN A 51 -6.66 -3.43 -6.44
C GLN A 51 -6.33 -3.63 -7.94
N ALA A 52 -5.88 -2.58 -8.63
CA ALA A 52 -5.39 -2.64 -10.02
C ALA A 52 -3.97 -3.21 -10.15
N THR A 53 -3.07 -2.93 -9.21
CA THR A 53 -1.66 -3.34 -9.23
C THR A 53 -1.38 -4.63 -8.46
N PHE A 54 -2.28 -5.07 -7.58
CA PHE A 54 -2.17 -6.30 -6.80
C PHE A 54 -2.28 -7.55 -7.68
N GLN A 55 -1.16 -8.29 -7.86
CA GLN A 55 -1.09 -9.47 -8.74
C GLN A 55 -0.99 -10.81 -8.01
N LYS A 56 -0.42 -10.84 -6.80
CA LYS A 56 -0.23 -12.07 -6.03
C LYS A 56 -0.11 -11.79 -4.54
N PHE A 57 -0.44 -12.80 -3.73
CA PHE A 57 -0.28 -12.81 -2.29
C PHE A 57 0.06 -14.23 -1.82
N TRP A 58 0.40 -14.40 -0.54
CA TRP A 58 0.61 -15.71 0.07
C TRP A 58 -0.44 -15.93 1.16
N VAL A 59 -0.96 -17.16 1.21
CA VAL A 59 -2.05 -17.54 2.10
C VAL A 59 -1.60 -18.62 3.09
N PHE A 60 -2.06 -18.46 4.32
CA PHE A 60 -2.11 -19.49 5.34
C PHE A 60 -3.57 -19.87 5.57
N ALA A 61 -3.81 -21.15 5.78
CA ALA A 61 -5.11 -21.67 6.14
C ALA A 61 -4.94 -22.82 7.11
N GLN A 62 -5.77 -22.86 8.14
CA GLN A 62 -5.87 -24.01 9.02
C GLN A 62 -7.34 -24.44 9.10
N ASN A 63 -7.56 -25.74 9.29
CA ASN A 63 -8.90 -26.31 9.46
C ASN A 63 -9.01 -27.19 10.70
N LYS A 64 -10.25 -27.39 11.15
CA LYS A 64 -10.59 -28.34 12.20
C LYS A 64 -11.99 -28.91 11.98
N ALA A 65 -12.27 -30.08 12.53
CA ALA A 65 -13.66 -30.53 12.66
C ALA A 65 -14.43 -29.56 13.58
N VAL A 66 -15.72 -29.32 13.30
CA VAL A 66 -16.56 -28.39 14.10
C VAL A 66 -16.52 -28.70 15.60
N SER A 67 -16.47 -29.99 15.97
CA SER A 67 -16.38 -30.46 17.36
C SER A 67 -14.96 -30.54 17.95
N SER A 68 -13.93 -30.15 17.20
CA SER A 68 -12.52 -30.16 17.63
C SER A 68 -12.09 -28.79 18.17
N ALA A 69 -11.10 -28.78 19.05
CA ALA A 69 -10.32 -27.59 19.41
C ALA A 69 -9.02 -27.47 18.58
N GLU A 70 -8.45 -28.59 18.16
CA GLU A 70 -7.17 -28.67 17.45
C GLU A 70 -7.30 -28.21 16.00
N TRP A 71 -6.45 -27.28 15.59
CA TRP A 71 -6.29 -26.80 14.21
C TRP A 71 -5.15 -27.55 13.50
N ALA A 72 -5.36 -27.87 12.23
CA ALA A 72 -4.36 -28.49 11.35
C ALA A 72 -4.13 -27.63 10.09
N ASP A 73 -2.90 -27.62 9.58
CA ASP A 73 -2.55 -26.85 8.39
C ASP A 73 -3.26 -27.38 7.12
N ALA A 74 -3.87 -26.45 6.38
CA ALA A 74 -4.41 -26.66 5.04
C ALA A 74 -3.57 -25.91 3.98
N PHE A 75 -3.16 -24.68 4.26
CA PHE A 75 -2.17 -23.94 3.49
C PHE A 75 -1.12 -23.35 4.43
N THR A 76 0.16 -23.51 4.06
CA THR A 76 1.28 -22.93 4.81
C THR A 76 2.11 -22.10 3.83
N ASN A 77 1.90 -20.77 3.84
CA ASN A 77 2.59 -19.80 2.98
C ASN A 77 2.50 -20.09 1.46
N VAL A 78 1.29 -20.43 0.98
CA VAL A 78 1.06 -20.81 -0.43
C VAL A 78 0.76 -19.57 -1.29
N GLN A 79 1.43 -19.43 -2.43
CA GLN A 79 1.20 -18.33 -3.36
C GLN A 79 -0.17 -18.43 -4.04
N VAL A 80 -0.87 -17.30 -4.13
CA VAL A 80 -2.14 -17.11 -4.85
C VAL A 80 -1.94 -16.03 -5.90
N ASN A 81 -2.26 -16.33 -7.16
CA ASN A 81 -2.09 -15.42 -8.29
C ASN A 81 -3.43 -14.88 -8.79
N LYS A 82 -3.44 -13.62 -9.22
CA LYS A 82 -4.54 -13.03 -9.99
C LYS A 82 -4.55 -13.66 -11.39
N ILE A 83 -5.65 -14.29 -11.76
CA ILE A 83 -5.87 -14.92 -13.09
C ILE A 83 -6.97 -14.21 -13.89
N GLY A 84 -7.61 -13.20 -13.30
CA GLY A 84 -8.61 -12.34 -13.90
C GLY A 84 -9.09 -11.31 -12.88
N ASP A 85 -9.98 -10.40 -13.26
CA ASP A 85 -10.50 -9.42 -12.31
C ASP A 85 -11.32 -10.10 -11.21
N ASN A 86 -10.90 -9.87 -9.96
CA ASN A 86 -11.38 -10.53 -8.74
C ASN A 86 -11.33 -12.07 -8.79
N ASN A 87 -10.56 -12.67 -9.71
CA ASN A 87 -10.40 -14.12 -9.83
C ASN A 87 -8.96 -14.52 -9.48
N TRP A 88 -8.84 -15.42 -8.50
CA TRP A 88 -7.59 -15.73 -7.81
C TRP A 88 -7.41 -17.23 -7.63
N GLN A 89 -6.24 -17.75 -7.99
CA GLN A 89 -5.95 -19.19 -7.96
C GLN A 89 -4.67 -19.47 -7.15
N PRO A 90 -4.72 -20.36 -6.13
CA PRO A 90 -3.53 -20.81 -5.42
C PRO A 90 -2.70 -21.75 -6.32
N ILE A 91 -1.36 -21.69 -6.19
CA ILE A 91 -0.46 -22.59 -6.94
C ILE A 91 -0.58 -24.06 -6.50
N ASN A 92 -1.10 -24.29 -5.28
CA ASN A 92 -1.47 -25.61 -4.77
C ASN A 92 -2.98 -25.61 -4.51
N THR A 93 -3.71 -26.60 -5.03
CA THR A 93 -5.14 -26.74 -4.73
C THR A 93 -5.35 -27.47 -3.42
N TYR A 94 -6.13 -26.88 -2.53
CA TYR A 94 -6.74 -27.55 -1.38
C TYR A 94 -8.26 -27.49 -1.55
N TYR A 95 -8.95 -28.51 -1.06
CA TYR A 95 -10.37 -28.72 -1.25
C TYR A 95 -11.16 -28.45 0.04
N TRP A 96 -12.39 -27.97 -0.10
CA TRP A 96 -13.32 -27.84 1.01
C TRP A 96 -13.68 -29.22 1.55
N GLU A 97 -13.30 -29.49 2.80
CA GLU A 97 -13.67 -30.72 3.50
C GLU A 97 -15.03 -30.53 4.21
N GLN A 98 -15.95 -31.46 3.97
CA GLN A 98 -17.29 -31.43 4.55
C GLN A 98 -17.24 -31.40 6.09
N ASN A 99 -18.07 -30.56 6.72
CA ASN A 99 -18.19 -30.44 8.18
C ASN A 99 -16.89 -30.02 8.91
N LYS A 100 -15.97 -29.35 8.21
CA LYS A 100 -14.83 -28.65 8.82
C LYS A 100 -15.04 -27.13 8.85
N GLU A 101 -14.44 -26.51 9.85
CA GLU A 101 -14.24 -25.07 9.94
C GLU A 101 -12.86 -24.73 9.39
N PHE A 102 -12.77 -23.74 8.51
CA PHE A 102 -11.53 -23.20 7.98
C PHE A 102 -11.36 -21.74 8.41
N ARG A 103 -10.11 -21.34 8.67
CA ARG A 103 -9.70 -19.95 8.86
C ARG A 103 -8.51 -19.63 7.97
N PHE A 104 -8.47 -18.39 7.50
CA PHE A 104 -7.51 -17.93 6.50
C PHE A 104 -6.85 -16.62 6.93
N ALA A 105 -5.55 -16.52 6.70
CA ALA A 105 -4.80 -15.26 6.75
C ALA A 105 -3.92 -15.16 5.51
N GLY A 106 -3.60 -13.94 5.09
CA GLY A 106 -2.78 -13.73 3.91
C GLY A 106 -2.02 -12.43 3.96
N TYR A 107 -0.92 -12.36 3.22
CA TYR A 107 -0.09 -11.18 3.10
C TYR A 107 0.50 -11.04 1.70
N ALA A 108 0.96 -9.85 1.37
CA ALA A 108 1.93 -9.64 0.31
C ALA A 108 2.98 -8.64 0.79
N ASN A 109 4.25 -8.86 0.44
CA ASN A 109 5.33 -7.91 0.69
C ASN A 109 5.84 -7.41 -0.65
N GLY A 110 5.08 -6.50 -1.27
CA GLY A 110 5.12 -6.31 -2.72
C GLY A 110 4.96 -7.65 -3.44
N GLU A 111 5.92 -7.99 -4.29
CA GLU A 111 5.95 -9.25 -5.05
C GLU A 111 6.83 -10.37 -4.43
N SER A 112 7.25 -10.22 -3.17
CA SER A 112 8.19 -11.13 -2.50
C SER A 112 7.52 -12.04 -1.47
N GLN A 113 7.83 -13.33 -1.51
CA GLN A 113 7.50 -14.27 -0.43
C GLN A 113 8.40 -14.02 0.78
N LEU A 114 7.83 -13.98 1.97
CA LEU A 114 8.56 -13.99 3.24
C LEU A 114 8.85 -15.43 3.67
N ASP A 115 10.01 -15.65 4.31
CA ASP A 115 10.40 -16.94 4.85
C ASP A 115 9.50 -17.38 6.03
N ASN A 116 9.30 -18.69 6.20
CA ASN A 116 8.44 -19.25 7.26
C ASN A 116 8.97 -19.00 8.69
N THR A 117 10.22 -18.56 8.86
CA THR A 117 10.75 -18.08 10.14
C THR A 117 10.38 -16.63 10.46
N VAL A 118 9.99 -15.86 9.43
CA VAL A 118 9.55 -14.45 9.52
C VAL A 118 8.03 -14.36 9.58
N VAL A 119 7.31 -15.13 8.77
CA VAL A 119 5.84 -15.09 8.75
C VAL A 119 5.19 -16.40 9.20
N SER A 120 4.25 -16.32 10.14
CA SER A 120 3.49 -17.46 10.65
C SER A 120 2.03 -17.10 10.95
N TYR A 121 1.16 -18.10 10.95
CA TYR A 121 -0.25 -17.97 11.27
C TYR A 121 -0.68 -18.98 12.34
N ASP A 122 -1.46 -18.51 13.30
CA ASP A 122 -2.16 -19.32 14.30
C ASP A 122 -3.65 -19.00 14.19
N ALA A 123 -4.45 -19.95 13.70
CA ALA A 123 -5.91 -19.82 13.60
C ALA A 123 -6.64 -19.99 14.93
N GLY A 124 -6.01 -20.64 15.91
CA GLY A 124 -6.53 -20.87 17.25
C GLY A 124 -6.39 -19.66 18.18
N SER A 125 -5.42 -18.78 17.91
CA SER A 125 -5.16 -17.57 18.68
C SER A 125 -6.41 -16.73 18.92
N THR A 126 -6.63 -16.34 20.18
CA THR A 126 -7.70 -15.43 20.61
C THR A 126 -7.10 -14.28 21.41
N ASN A 127 -7.71 -13.09 21.29
CA ASN A 127 -7.50 -11.98 22.22
C ASN A 127 -8.73 -11.83 23.14
N ASP A 128 -8.62 -10.97 24.16
CA ASP A 128 -9.63 -10.84 25.23
C ASP A 128 -11.06 -10.49 24.74
N ASN A 129 -11.22 -10.07 23.48
CA ASN A 129 -12.50 -9.68 22.87
C ASN A 129 -12.88 -10.53 21.64
N SER A 130 -12.87 -11.86 21.77
CA SER A 130 -13.60 -12.79 20.88
C SER A 130 -13.09 -12.97 19.44
N THR A 131 -11.86 -12.56 19.08
CA THR A 131 -11.39 -12.72 17.69
C THR A 131 -10.70 -14.04 17.39
N SER A 132 -10.79 -14.45 16.12
CA SER A 132 -10.27 -15.69 15.58
C SER A 132 -9.00 -15.48 14.74
N GLY A 133 -7.84 -15.82 15.30
CA GLY A 133 -6.57 -15.95 14.60
C GLY A 133 -5.59 -14.79 14.78
N LEU A 134 -4.32 -15.07 14.45
CA LEU A 134 -3.18 -14.18 14.55
C LEU A 134 -2.19 -14.46 13.41
N LEU A 135 -1.97 -13.47 12.54
CA LEU A 135 -0.88 -13.48 11.56
C LEU A 135 0.30 -12.66 12.13
N THR A 136 1.48 -13.28 12.23
CA THR A 136 2.68 -12.69 12.84
C THR A 136 3.78 -12.52 11.81
N PHE A 137 4.39 -11.34 11.80
CA PHE A 137 5.59 -10.98 11.04
C PHE A 137 6.74 -10.78 12.03
N LYS A 138 7.32 -11.88 12.50
CA LYS A 138 8.42 -11.91 13.45
C LYS A 138 9.67 -11.29 12.85
N GLU A 139 10.27 -10.33 13.53
CA GLU A 139 11.55 -9.74 13.13
C GLU A 139 11.57 -9.22 11.67
N TYR A 140 10.42 -8.74 11.18
CA TYR A 140 10.30 -8.15 9.86
C TYR A 140 11.16 -6.88 9.75
N SER A 141 11.92 -6.77 8.66
CA SER A 141 12.65 -5.56 8.27
C SER A 141 12.08 -5.06 6.95
N THR A 142 11.79 -3.75 6.89
CA THR A 142 11.43 -3.10 5.63
C THR A 142 12.69 -2.82 4.80
N ASP A 143 12.59 -2.94 3.48
CA ASP A 143 13.60 -2.46 2.51
C ASP A 143 13.32 -1.02 2.04
N GLY A 144 12.26 -0.39 2.57
CA GLY A 144 11.77 0.93 2.20
C GLY A 144 10.93 0.97 0.92
N LYS A 145 10.83 -0.14 0.16
CA LYS A 145 10.25 -0.18 -1.18
C LYS A 145 9.02 -1.07 -1.28
N ASN A 146 9.05 -2.22 -0.61
CA ASN A 146 7.94 -3.15 -0.59
C ASN A 146 6.88 -2.69 0.44
N ASP A 147 5.65 -2.59 -0.04
CA ASP A 147 4.45 -2.32 0.75
C ASP A 147 3.95 -3.66 1.32
N LEU A 148 4.11 -3.84 2.63
CA LEU A 148 3.61 -5.01 3.34
C LEU A 148 2.12 -4.82 3.62
N VAL A 149 1.29 -5.64 3.01
CA VAL A 149 -0.16 -5.71 3.26
C VAL A 149 -0.55 -7.04 3.91
N ALA A 150 -1.55 -7.02 4.79
CA ALA A 150 -2.07 -8.20 5.47
C ALA A 150 -3.61 -8.25 5.45
N ALA A 151 -4.17 -9.45 5.50
CA ALA A 151 -5.60 -9.73 5.54
C ALA A 151 -5.90 -10.98 6.37
N MET A 152 -7.15 -11.10 6.81
CA MET A 152 -7.77 -12.38 7.17
C MET A 152 -9.02 -12.60 6.32
N GLY A 153 -9.51 -13.84 6.30
CA GLY A 153 -10.80 -14.16 5.71
C GLY A 153 -11.92 -13.33 6.36
N ASN A 154 -12.82 -12.79 5.54
CA ASN A 154 -13.91 -11.92 5.98
C ASN A 154 -14.89 -12.64 6.94
N GLU A 155 -15.08 -13.96 6.82
CA GLU A 155 -15.84 -14.78 7.79
C GLU A 155 -14.97 -15.31 8.95
N ASN A 156 -15.53 -15.49 10.14
CA ASN A 156 -14.76 -15.92 11.33
C ASN A 156 -14.40 -17.41 11.28
N ASN A 157 -15.30 -18.22 10.73
CA ASN A 157 -15.10 -19.59 10.31
C ASN A 157 -15.77 -19.72 8.93
N TYR A 158 -15.09 -20.31 7.96
CA TYR A 158 -15.73 -20.79 6.74
C TYR A 158 -16.07 -22.27 6.89
N THR A 159 -17.25 -22.68 6.44
CA THR A 159 -17.70 -24.08 6.49
C THR A 159 -18.29 -24.49 5.14
N TRP A 160 -18.20 -25.79 4.85
CA TRP A 160 -18.88 -26.41 3.72
C TRP A 160 -19.67 -27.63 4.20
N ASP A 161 -20.95 -27.70 3.82
CA ASP A 161 -21.88 -28.75 4.24
C ASP A 161 -21.95 -29.92 3.24
N GLY A 162 -21.31 -29.79 2.07
CA GLY A 162 -21.33 -30.81 1.02
C GLY A 162 -22.62 -30.78 0.17
N SER A 163 -23.40 -29.71 0.24
CA SER A 163 -24.60 -29.54 -0.59
C SER A 163 -24.27 -29.39 -2.09
N THR A 164 -25.29 -29.47 -2.95
CA THR A 164 -25.11 -29.47 -4.42
C THR A 164 -24.81 -28.07 -5.03
N GLY A 165 -24.42 -27.09 -4.22
CA GLY A 165 -24.11 -25.71 -4.63
C GLY A 165 -22.62 -25.47 -4.88
N ASP A 166 -22.26 -24.22 -5.18
CA ASP A 166 -20.86 -23.77 -5.10
C ASP A 166 -20.43 -23.63 -3.63
N ALA A 167 -19.26 -24.16 -3.29
CA ALA A 167 -18.62 -23.93 -1.99
C ALA A 167 -18.20 -22.46 -1.83
N PRO A 168 -18.15 -21.93 -0.59
CA PRO A 168 -17.95 -20.50 -0.37
C PRO A 168 -16.60 -20.01 -0.90
N ALA A 169 -16.59 -18.81 -1.48
CA ALA A 169 -15.36 -18.11 -1.82
C ALA A 169 -14.78 -17.39 -0.59
N VAL A 170 -13.47 -17.48 -0.40
CA VAL A 170 -12.76 -16.80 0.68
C VAL A 170 -12.50 -15.34 0.29
N GLY A 171 -13.41 -14.46 0.71
CA GLY A 171 -13.19 -13.02 0.62
C GLY A 171 -12.15 -12.54 1.62
N MET A 172 -11.21 -11.70 1.19
CA MET A 172 -10.13 -11.14 2.01
C MET A 172 -10.01 -9.62 1.79
N THR A 173 -9.81 -8.87 2.87
CA THR A 173 -9.61 -7.41 2.84
C THR A 173 -8.20 -7.06 3.30
N PHE A 174 -7.36 -6.62 2.37
CA PHE A 174 -5.96 -6.27 2.61
C PHE A 174 -5.79 -4.85 3.14
N ARG A 175 -4.89 -4.71 4.13
CA ARG A 175 -4.52 -3.45 4.78
C ARG A 175 -3.01 -3.29 4.84
N HIS A 176 -2.53 -2.08 4.63
CA HIS A 176 -1.14 -1.69 4.77
C HIS A 176 -0.67 -1.82 6.22
N MET A 177 0.32 -2.68 6.45
CA MET A 177 0.97 -2.88 7.75
C MET A 177 1.95 -1.75 8.09
N LEU A 178 2.45 -1.02 7.09
CA LEU A 178 3.50 -0.01 7.21
C LEU A 178 2.92 1.42 7.10
N SER A 179 3.71 2.42 7.48
CA SER A 179 3.44 3.83 7.19
C SER A 179 4.24 4.24 5.95
N LYS A 180 3.77 5.23 5.18
CA LYS A 180 4.48 5.77 4.01
C LYS A 180 4.99 7.18 4.29
N LEU A 181 6.26 7.47 4.00
CA LEU A 181 6.87 8.79 4.19
C LEU A 181 7.35 9.39 2.86
N THR A 182 7.17 10.71 2.72
CA THR A 182 7.90 11.55 1.74
C THR A 182 8.37 12.85 2.38
N PHE A 183 9.32 13.51 1.74
CA PHE A 183 9.70 14.88 2.01
C PHE A 183 9.49 15.75 0.77
N THR A 184 8.83 16.90 0.95
CA THR A 184 8.68 17.95 -0.07
C THR A 184 9.57 19.12 0.30
N PHE A 185 10.45 19.51 -0.61
CA PHE A 185 11.27 20.71 -0.47
C PHE A 185 10.74 21.78 -1.41
N LYS A 186 10.62 23.01 -0.92
CA LYS A 186 10.15 24.16 -1.71
C LYS A 186 11.07 25.36 -1.55
N THR A 187 11.13 26.24 -2.54
CA THR A 187 11.92 27.48 -2.48
C THR A 187 11.33 28.60 -3.33
N LYS A 188 11.65 29.85 -2.96
CA LYS A 188 11.44 31.05 -3.79
C LYS A 188 12.72 31.55 -4.46
N MET A 189 13.83 30.82 -4.36
CA MET A 189 15.03 31.12 -5.15
C MET A 189 14.69 31.06 -6.65
N ALA A 190 15.28 31.96 -7.43
CA ALA A 190 15.05 32.00 -8.88
C ALA A 190 15.42 30.65 -9.55
N ASN A 191 14.74 30.30 -10.64
CA ASN A 191 15.01 29.06 -11.40
C ASN A 191 16.39 29.01 -12.06
N THR A 192 17.11 30.15 -12.15
CA THR A 192 18.52 30.20 -12.53
C THR A 192 19.46 29.66 -11.46
N TYR A 193 18.97 29.38 -10.24
CA TYR A 193 19.69 28.58 -9.26
C TYR A 193 19.33 27.10 -9.38
N THR A 194 20.34 26.24 -9.36
CA THR A 194 20.16 24.80 -9.09
C THR A 194 20.17 24.60 -7.57
N VAL A 195 19.08 24.08 -7.01
CA VAL A 195 18.91 23.87 -5.56
C VAL A 195 18.79 22.38 -5.28
N ALA A 196 19.89 21.74 -4.92
CA ALA A 196 19.96 20.30 -4.66
C ALA A 196 19.75 19.97 -3.19
N VAL A 197 19.11 18.83 -2.91
CA VAL A 197 19.01 18.22 -1.58
C VAL A 197 19.61 16.83 -1.62
N SER A 198 20.57 16.58 -0.73
CA SER A 198 21.27 15.29 -0.66
C SER A 198 21.41 14.76 0.76
N SER A 199 21.83 13.51 0.89
CA SER A 199 22.09 12.84 2.19
C SER A 199 20.87 12.81 3.13
N LEU A 200 19.66 12.89 2.56
CA LEU A 200 18.38 12.95 3.25
C LEU A 200 18.11 11.62 3.97
N ARG A 201 18.09 11.66 5.31
CA ARG A 201 17.99 10.45 6.13
C ARG A 201 17.36 10.70 7.49
N ILE A 202 16.69 9.68 8.02
CA ILE A 202 16.19 9.63 9.40
C ILE A 202 17.01 8.60 10.16
N GLU A 203 17.74 9.04 11.19
CA GLU A 203 18.62 8.18 11.99
C GLU A 203 17.92 7.67 13.26
N LYS A 204 18.35 6.49 13.74
CA LYS A 204 17.86 5.84 14.98
C LYS A 204 16.38 5.47 14.98
N ALA A 205 15.75 5.41 13.81
CA ALA A 205 14.40 4.92 13.66
C ALA A 205 14.37 3.38 13.74
N THR A 206 13.27 2.81 14.22
CA THR A 206 13.01 1.36 14.15
C THR A 206 12.90 0.94 12.69
N THR A 207 13.78 0.04 12.26
CA THR A 207 13.84 -0.50 10.89
C THR A 207 13.55 -1.99 10.82
N LYS A 208 13.61 -2.69 11.97
CA LYS A 208 13.22 -4.09 12.12
C LYS A 208 12.47 -4.30 13.45
N SER A 209 11.32 -4.95 13.41
CA SER A 209 10.42 -5.18 14.56
C SER A 209 9.53 -6.40 14.31
N THR A 210 8.76 -6.85 15.31
CA THR A 210 7.70 -7.84 15.13
C THR A 210 6.36 -7.15 14.97
N GLY A 211 5.67 -7.43 13.86
CA GLY A 211 4.32 -6.95 13.57
C GLY A 211 3.29 -8.07 13.70
N THR A 212 2.05 -7.73 14.07
CA THR A 212 0.93 -8.66 14.10
C THR A 212 -0.32 -8.06 13.45
N TYR A 213 -1.11 -8.92 12.82
CA TYR A 213 -2.43 -8.61 12.29
C TYR A 213 -3.46 -9.53 12.94
N HIS A 214 -4.52 -8.93 13.50
CA HIS A 214 -5.72 -9.60 14.01
C HIS A 214 -6.96 -9.11 13.26
N LYS A 215 -8.11 -9.74 13.50
CA LYS A 215 -9.37 -9.50 12.76
C LYS A 215 -10.35 -8.52 13.44
N ASP A 216 -10.09 -8.11 14.67
CA ASP A 216 -10.94 -7.22 15.49
C ASP A 216 -11.37 -5.95 14.77
N ASN A 217 -12.69 -5.68 14.73
CA ASN A 217 -13.31 -4.44 14.25
C ASN A 217 -12.57 -3.77 13.08
N ASN A 218 -12.63 -4.44 11.93
CA ASN A 218 -11.98 -4.08 10.67
C ASN A 218 -10.49 -4.47 10.57
N GLY A 219 -9.89 -5.03 11.62
CA GLY A 219 -8.55 -5.65 11.63
C GLY A 219 -7.49 -4.77 12.28
N THR A 220 -7.09 -5.09 13.52
CA THR A 220 -6.05 -4.35 14.23
C THR A 220 -4.65 -4.80 13.80
N ILE A 221 -3.82 -3.79 13.51
CA ILE A 221 -2.39 -3.91 13.28
C ILE A 221 -1.67 -3.50 14.56
N LYS A 222 -0.71 -4.31 15.03
CA LYS A 222 0.21 -3.92 16.11
C LYS A 222 1.65 -4.12 15.65
N TRP A 223 2.53 -3.23 16.06
CA TRP A 223 3.97 -3.40 16.00
C TRP A 223 4.51 -3.33 17.42
N ASN A 224 5.45 -4.21 17.77
CA ASN A 224 6.04 -4.20 19.10
C ASN A 224 6.80 -2.90 19.31
N SER A 225 6.32 -2.05 20.21
CA SER A 225 7.02 -0.81 20.64
C SER A 225 8.17 -1.08 21.62
N ASP A 226 8.17 -2.24 22.26
CA ASP A 226 9.08 -2.57 23.35
C ASP A 226 10.49 -2.83 22.83
N GLY A 227 11.40 -1.88 23.12
CA GLY A 227 12.74 -1.77 22.51
C GLY A 227 13.72 -2.92 22.74
N LEU A 228 13.33 -3.99 23.44
CA LEU A 228 14.15 -5.19 23.63
C LEU A 228 14.20 -6.09 22.38
N LEU A 229 13.23 -5.96 21.46
CA LEU A 229 13.15 -6.76 20.22
C LEU A 229 13.18 -5.91 18.94
N ASN A 230 13.41 -4.61 19.07
CA ASN A 230 13.45 -3.65 17.96
C ASN A 230 14.90 -3.31 17.61
N TYR A 231 15.23 -3.35 16.32
CA TYR A 231 16.51 -2.86 15.84
C TYR A 231 16.33 -1.45 15.26
N THR A 232 17.16 -0.53 15.75
CA THR A 232 17.23 0.82 15.20
C THR A 232 18.25 0.89 14.07
N GLY A 233 17.96 1.71 13.07
CA GLY A 233 18.77 1.91 11.88
C GLY A 233 18.55 3.29 11.28
N THR A 234 18.80 3.39 9.98
CA THR A 234 18.67 4.64 9.22
C THR A 234 17.79 4.41 8.00
N TYR A 235 16.77 5.24 7.83
CA TYR A 235 16.05 5.36 6.57
C TYR A 235 16.76 6.41 5.70
N THR A 236 17.13 6.05 4.47
CA THR A 236 17.81 6.96 3.52
C THR A 236 16.92 7.14 2.30
N PHE A 237 16.63 8.39 1.95
CA PHE A 237 15.81 8.77 0.81
C PHE A 237 16.68 9.10 -0.41
N GLU A 238 16.09 9.05 -1.59
CA GLU A 238 16.76 9.48 -2.82
C GLU A 238 17.03 11.00 -2.81
N ASN A 239 18.16 11.41 -3.38
CA ASN A 239 18.53 12.81 -3.50
C ASN A 239 17.59 13.54 -4.48
N ILE A 240 17.28 14.80 -4.20
CA ILE A 240 16.58 15.67 -5.15
C ILE A 240 17.65 16.50 -5.89
N PRO A 241 17.88 16.28 -7.20
CA PRO A 241 18.98 16.93 -7.91
C PRO A 241 18.73 18.43 -8.14
N ASN A 242 17.47 18.84 -8.32
CA ASN A 242 17.11 20.25 -8.38
C ASN A 242 15.64 20.51 -7.99
N VAL A 243 15.40 21.28 -6.92
CA VAL A 243 14.08 21.73 -6.47
C VAL A 243 13.45 22.74 -7.44
N THR A 244 14.25 23.48 -8.23
CA THR A 244 13.77 24.48 -9.20
C THR A 244 13.51 23.93 -10.61
N ALA A 245 13.53 22.61 -10.79
CA ALA A 245 13.39 21.98 -12.11
C ALA A 245 12.02 22.17 -12.77
N ASP A 246 10.95 22.27 -11.97
CA ASP A 246 9.57 22.44 -12.45
C ASP A 246 9.15 23.92 -12.44
N ALA A 247 7.96 24.22 -12.96
CA ALA A 247 7.40 25.57 -12.89
C ALA A 247 7.07 25.98 -11.44
N ALA A 248 7.29 27.25 -11.10
CA ALA A 248 6.80 27.80 -9.83
C ALA A 248 5.27 27.89 -9.80
N ASN A 249 4.69 27.72 -8.62
CA ASN A 249 3.26 27.99 -8.40
C ASN A 249 2.95 29.50 -8.40
N GLU A 250 1.66 29.85 -8.32
CA GLU A 250 1.16 31.23 -8.31
C GLU A 250 1.76 32.10 -7.17
N GLN A 251 2.19 31.47 -6.08
CA GLN A 251 2.82 32.16 -4.94
C GLN A 251 4.35 32.27 -5.08
N GLY A 252 4.92 31.85 -6.23
CA GLY A 252 6.34 31.92 -6.55
C GLY A 252 7.19 30.80 -5.94
N TYR A 253 6.59 29.70 -5.48
CA TYR A 253 7.35 28.54 -5.00
C TYR A 253 7.61 27.52 -6.09
N PHE A 254 8.88 27.19 -6.28
CA PHE A 254 9.32 25.91 -6.84
C PHE A 254 9.20 24.82 -5.77
N SER A 255 8.91 23.59 -6.15
CA SER A 255 8.84 22.47 -5.21
C SER A 255 9.15 21.12 -5.86
N GLN A 256 9.84 20.25 -5.13
CA GLN A 256 10.05 18.85 -5.49
C GLN A 256 9.79 17.93 -4.28
N MET A 257 9.33 16.71 -4.56
CA MET A 257 9.07 15.68 -3.55
C MET A 257 10.00 14.48 -3.81
N CYS A 258 10.63 13.94 -2.77
CA CYS A 258 11.44 12.73 -2.91
C CYS A 258 10.56 11.49 -3.14
N ALA A 259 11.18 10.40 -3.63
CA ALA A 259 10.53 9.11 -3.71
C ALA A 259 10.01 8.64 -2.33
N PRO A 260 8.85 7.97 -2.26
CA PRO A 260 8.30 7.49 -0.99
C PRO A 260 9.11 6.34 -0.41
N LEU A 261 9.11 6.23 0.92
CA LEU A 261 9.57 5.03 1.64
C LEU A 261 8.48 4.43 2.52
N TYR A 262 8.40 3.11 2.57
CA TYR A 262 7.58 2.36 3.53
C TYR A 262 8.36 2.05 4.80
N VAL A 263 7.88 2.55 5.94
CA VAL A 263 8.56 2.50 7.26
C VAL A 263 7.73 1.76 8.30
N ILE A 264 8.41 1.20 9.31
CA ILE A 264 7.73 0.59 10.46
C ILE A 264 6.99 1.69 11.26
N PRO A 265 5.68 1.54 11.55
CA PRO A 265 4.90 2.43 12.41
C PRO A 265 5.53 2.57 13.81
N GLN A 266 5.73 3.81 14.26
CA GLN A 266 6.43 4.13 15.52
C GLN A 266 6.24 5.60 15.93
N SER A 267 6.56 5.95 17.17
CA SER A 267 6.69 7.35 17.59
C SER A 267 7.85 8.04 16.87
N CYS A 268 7.59 9.19 16.26
CA CYS A 268 8.57 9.97 15.49
C CYS A 268 9.08 11.24 16.20
N GLY A 269 8.43 11.68 17.29
CA GLY A 269 8.68 12.98 17.95
C GLY A 269 10.09 13.23 18.50
N THR A 270 10.93 12.20 18.56
CA THR A 270 12.34 12.27 18.96
C THR A 270 13.31 11.96 17.81
N LEU A 271 12.79 11.50 16.67
CA LEU A 271 13.58 11.16 15.48
C LEU A 271 14.03 12.44 14.78
N LYS A 272 15.25 12.39 14.24
CA LYS A 272 15.85 13.51 13.52
C LYS A 272 16.00 13.18 12.04
N VAL A 273 15.48 14.05 11.20
CA VAL A 273 15.83 14.09 9.78
C VAL A 273 17.08 14.96 9.61
N ASN A 274 18.01 14.48 8.81
CA ASN A 274 19.24 15.16 8.42
C ASN A 274 19.26 15.26 6.89
N PHE A 275 19.68 16.40 6.34
CA PHE A 275 19.92 16.57 4.90
C PHE A 275 20.92 17.70 4.65
N THR A 276 21.57 17.67 3.50
CA THR A 276 22.42 18.76 3.00
C THR A 276 21.65 19.49 1.90
N ALA A 277 21.58 20.82 1.96
CA ALA A 277 21.12 21.63 0.83
C ALA A 277 22.32 22.35 0.19
N THR A 278 22.37 22.33 -1.14
CA THR A 278 23.42 23.00 -1.93
C THR A 278 22.75 23.87 -2.99
N VAL A 279 23.17 25.14 -3.07
CA VAL A 279 22.71 26.09 -4.09
C VAL A 279 23.86 26.42 -5.02
N LYS A 280 23.63 26.28 -6.33
CA LYS A 280 24.54 26.71 -7.39
C LYS A 280 23.89 27.75 -8.28
N ASN A 281 24.68 28.70 -8.78
CA ASN A 281 24.24 29.61 -9.83
C ASN A 281 24.22 28.91 -11.22
N ASP A 282 23.79 29.64 -12.25
CA ASP A 282 23.75 29.17 -13.64
C ASP A 282 25.14 28.71 -14.15
N ALA A 283 26.21 29.40 -13.71
CA ALA A 283 27.61 29.04 -13.98
C ALA A 283 28.12 27.80 -13.19
N GLN A 284 27.24 27.10 -12.46
CA GLN A 284 27.51 25.90 -11.64
C GLN A 284 28.46 26.11 -10.44
N GLU A 285 28.73 27.37 -10.07
CA GLU A 285 29.48 27.75 -8.89
C GLU A 285 28.60 27.58 -7.64
N THR A 286 29.15 27.00 -6.57
CA THR A 286 28.42 26.86 -5.29
C THR A 286 28.29 28.22 -4.60
N VAL A 287 27.05 28.67 -4.46
CA VAL A 287 26.67 29.93 -3.79
C VAL A 287 26.40 29.71 -2.30
N GLY A 288 25.99 28.49 -1.92
CA GLY A 288 25.80 28.10 -0.52
C GLY A 288 25.71 26.60 -0.37
N GLN A 289 26.11 26.09 0.78
CA GLN A 289 25.98 24.69 1.18
C GLN A 289 25.86 24.61 2.69
N GLN A 290 24.82 23.94 3.18
CA GLN A 290 24.57 23.83 4.61
C GLN A 290 23.93 22.46 4.94
N ASP A 291 24.37 21.87 6.05
CA ASP A 291 23.75 20.69 6.65
C ASP A 291 22.64 21.12 7.62
N PHE A 292 21.47 20.50 7.49
CA PHE A 292 20.29 20.74 8.29
C PHE A 292 19.94 19.52 9.13
N VAL A 293 19.46 19.78 10.34
CA VAL A 293 18.93 18.78 11.25
C VAL A 293 17.61 19.29 11.83
N ALA A 294 16.54 18.54 11.64
CA ALA A 294 15.23 18.86 12.20
C ALA A 294 14.65 17.66 12.96
N THR A 295 13.96 17.93 14.07
CA THR A 295 13.17 16.91 14.76
C THR A 295 11.84 16.73 14.02
N LEU A 296 11.45 15.49 13.77
CA LEU A 296 10.18 15.19 13.11
C LEU A 296 9.01 15.40 14.06
N SER A 297 7.99 16.12 13.60
CA SER A 297 6.76 16.36 14.36
C SER A 297 5.53 16.22 13.48
N TYR A 298 4.45 15.71 14.05
CA TYR A 298 3.16 15.55 13.40
C TYR A 298 2.05 15.85 14.39
N SER A 299 1.13 16.74 14.03
CA SER A 299 -0.07 16.99 14.81
C SER A 299 -1.29 16.61 13.98
N PRO A 300 -2.08 15.59 14.37
CA PRO A 300 -3.35 15.31 13.71
C PRO A 300 -4.32 16.48 13.88
N SER A 301 -5.22 16.63 12.91
CA SER A 301 -6.36 17.53 13.03
C SER A 301 -7.38 17.03 14.06
N GLU A 302 -8.22 17.92 14.58
CA GLU A 302 -9.27 17.58 15.56
C GLU A 302 -10.25 16.49 15.05
N THR A 303 -10.35 16.32 13.73
CA THR A 303 -11.18 15.31 13.06
C THR A 303 -10.51 13.96 12.88
N GLU A 304 -9.19 13.84 13.08
CA GLU A 304 -8.42 12.60 12.91
C GLU A 304 -8.26 11.83 14.24
N THR A 305 -9.39 11.49 14.87
CA THR A 305 -9.44 10.91 16.24
C THR A 305 -8.70 9.58 16.42
N ASN A 306 -8.39 8.86 15.34
CA ASN A 306 -7.64 7.60 15.35
C ASN A 306 -6.12 7.79 15.24
N LEU A 307 -5.64 9.04 15.11
CA LEU A 307 -4.22 9.36 14.96
C LEU A 307 -3.66 9.99 16.24
N GLN A 308 -2.40 9.67 16.54
CA GLN A 308 -1.69 10.22 17.68
C GLN A 308 -0.64 11.23 17.22
N LYS A 309 -0.45 12.27 18.04
CA LYS A 309 0.62 13.24 17.83
C LYS A 309 1.98 12.54 17.78
N ASP A 310 2.84 13.02 16.89
CA ASP A 310 4.23 12.61 16.76
C ASP A 310 4.41 11.08 16.61
N THR A 311 3.47 10.43 15.91
CA THR A 311 3.41 8.97 15.71
C THR A 311 3.05 8.64 14.26
N TRP A 312 3.78 7.69 13.67
CA TRP A 312 3.43 7.09 12.40
C TRP A 312 2.54 5.87 12.63
N THR A 313 1.34 5.88 12.05
CA THR A 313 0.33 4.83 12.16
C THR A 313 0.33 3.97 10.89
N ALA A 314 0.08 2.66 11.03
CA ALA A 314 -0.03 1.74 9.90
C ALA A 314 -1.12 2.19 8.91
N GLY A 315 -0.80 2.15 7.61
CA GLY A 315 -1.70 2.58 6.52
C GLY A 315 -1.85 4.09 6.33
N TYR A 316 -1.12 4.91 7.08
CA TYR A 316 -1.11 6.36 6.88
C TYR A 316 0.12 6.84 6.11
N TYR A 317 -0.08 7.93 5.36
CA TYR A 317 0.94 8.59 4.56
C TYR A 317 1.25 9.97 5.13
N TYR A 318 2.53 10.26 5.36
CA TYR A 318 3.02 11.49 5.95
C TYR A 318 3.96 12.20 4.97
N ASN A 319 3.68 13.47 4.68
CA ASN A 319 4.53 14.32 3.85
C ASN A 319 5.10 15.48 4.67
N TYR A 320 6.39 15.43 4.97
CA TYR A 320 7.08 16.52 5.66
C TYR A 320 7.50 17.59 4.65
N THR A 321 7.15 18.86 4.89
CA THR A 321 7.50 19.97 3.99
C THR A 321 8.56 20.87 4.60
N ALA A 322 9.65 21.13 3.88
CA ALA A 322 10.70 22.05 4.25
C ALA A 322 10.81 23.20 3.24
N GLU A 323 10.99 24.43 3.74
CA GLU A 323 11.27 25.60 2.92
C GLU A 323 12.76 25.88 2.91
N LEU A 324 13.36 25.92 1.72
CA LEU A 324 14.77 26.22 1.51
C LEU A 324 14.91 27.69 1.10
N LYS A 325 15.65 28.47 1.88
CA LYS A 325 15.98 29.86 1.57
C LYS A 325 17.48 30.03 1.46
N LEU A 326 17.91 30.96 0.61
CA LEU A 326 19.34 31.24 0.44
C LEU A 326 19.98 31.80 1.72
N GLU A 327 19.22 32.55 2.53
CA GLU A 327 19.67 33.10 3.83
C GLU A 327 20.00 32.03 4.88
N ASP A 328 19.40 30.84 4.77
CA ASP A 328 19.66 29.70 5.67
C ASP A 328 20.76 28.77 5.15
N ILE A 329 21.16 28.89 3.87
CA ILE A 329 22.09 27.98 3.17
C ILE A 329 23.43 28.64 2.82
N ASN A 330 23.43 29.95 2.56
CA ASN A 330 24.63 30.72 2.30
C ASN A 330 25.22 31.24 3.61
N THR A 331 26.50 30.98 3.83
CA THR A 331 27.24 31.41 5.02
C THR A 331 27.87 32.80 4.88
N ASP A 332 27.77 33.46 3.72
CA ASP A 332 28.13 34.87 3.54
C ASP A 332 27.05 35.80 4.13
N PRO A 333 27.32 36.53 5.23
CA PRO A 333 26.35 37.45 5.83
C PRO A 333 26.04 38.67 4.96
N ASN A 334 26.74 38.87 3.84
CA ASN A 334 26.50 39.96 2.90
C ASN A 334 25.52 39.59 1.77
N ALA A 335 25.20 38.30 1.60
CA ALA A 335 24.24 37.84 0.61
C ALA A 335 22.83 38.38 0.93
N LYS A 336 22.34 39.31 0.11
CA LYS A 336 21.03 39.96 0.30
C LYS A 336 20.17 39.81 -0.95
N PRO A 337 18.84 39.68 -0.81
CA PRO A 337 17.94 39.62 -1.95
C PRO A 337 17.95 40.94 -2.72
N ILE A 338 17.91 40.85 -4.05
CA ILE A 338 17.69 42.01 -4.92
C ILE A 338 16.30 42.58 -4.61
N LYS A 339 16.25 43.89 -4.32
CA LYS A 339 15.00 44.63 -4.13
C LYS A 339 14.85 45.64 -5.26
N PHE A 340 13.67 45.67 -5.85
CA PHE A 340 13.30 46.68 -6.84
C PHE A 340 12.57 47.83 -6.12
N ASP A 341 13.05 49.05 -6.33
CA ASP A 341 12.30 50.27 -6.04
C ASP A 341 11.83 50.81 -7.39
N VAL A 342 10.52 50.98 -7.55
CA VAL A 342 9.89 51.22 -8.86
C VAL A 342 9.01 52.45 -8.80
N THR A 343 9.44 53.49 -9.50
CA THR A 343 8.66 54.69 -9.78
C THR A 343 8.22 54.69 -11.24
N VAL A 344 6.97 55.04 -11.51
CA VAL A 344 6.49 55.34 -12.86
C VAL A 344 6.31 56.85 -12.99
N ASP A 345 6.95 57.45 -14.00
CA ASP A 345 6.64 58.82 -14.40
C ASP A 345 5.34 58.84 -15.19
N ASP A 346 4.48 59.83 -14.93
CA ASP A 346 3.32 60.09 -15.76
C ASP A 346 3.73 60.35 -17.21
N TRP A 347 2.92 59.86 -18.15
CA TRP A 347 3.07 60.23 -19.56
C TRP A 347 2.93 61.75 -19.70
N LYS A 348 4.01 62.39 -20.13
CA LYS A 348 4.01 63.80 -20.50
C LYS A 348 3.11 63.96 -21.73
N LEU A 349 1.91 64.49 -21.50
CA LEU A 349 1.02 64.89 -22.59
C LEU A 349 1.76 65.90 -23.48
N THR A 350 1.74 65.66 -24.79
CA THR A 350 1.86 66.76 -25.75
C THR A 350 0.69 67.72 -25.54
N THR A 351 0.85 68.98 -25.93
CA THR A 351 -0.20 70.00 -25.78
C THR A 351 -1.51 69.47 -26.40
N PRO A 352 -2.67 69.57 -25.73
CA PRO A 352 -3.91 68.97 -26.22
C PRO A 352 -4.27 69.45 -27.64
N GLY A 353 -4.10 68.58 -28.64
CA GLY A 353 -4.35 68.89 -30.06
C GLY A 353 -3.51 68.09 -31.07
N ASP A 354 -2.33 67.59 -30.68
CA ASP A 354 -1.43 66.89 -31.60
C ASP A 354 -1.76 65.38 -31.76
N ASP A 355 -2.96 65.06 -32.26
CA ASP A 355 -3.24 63.74 -32.83
C ASP A 355 -2.39 63.56 -34.10
N LEU A 356 -1.30 62.79 -33.97
CA LEU A 356 -0.35 62.55 -35.05
C LEU A 356 -1.00 61.74 -36.19
N THR A 357 -1.32 62.41 -37.29
CA THR A 357 -1.84 61.77 -38.50
C THR A 357 -0.73 61.00 -39.22
N LEU A 358 -0.95 59.69 -39.40
CA LEU A 358 -0.15 58.83 -40.28
C LEU A 358 -0.22 59.37 -41.73
N LYS A 359 0.95 59.50 -42.36
CA LYS A 359 1.11 59.88 -43.77
C LYS A 359 1.54 58.68 -44.62
#